data_AF-A0A3D8TTX3-F1
#
_entry.id   AF-A0A3D8TTX3-F1
#
_cell.length_a   1.000
_cell.length_b   1.000
_cell.length_c   1.000
_cell.angle_alpha   90.00
_cell.angle_beta   90.00
_cell.angle_gamma   90.00
#
_symmetry.space_group_name_H-M   'P 1'
#
loop_
_entity.id
_entity.type
_entity.pdbx_description
1 polymer ?
#
loop_
_entity_poly.entity_id
_entity_poly.type
_entity_poly.pdbx_seq_one_letter_code
_entity_poly.pdbx_strand_id
1 'polypeptide(L)'
;MKRILFPILACVPAPFLYFYIEYAFTASATYPWFLIPLTIFYFVLTGYVSKNYSILSLLCWNLGSLVFSFLFAHFFLVEDMEYYEPFGEHFMLIYTWALMVVAQLFVRHVIHYYNENIRQEK
;
A
#
# COMPACT_ATOMS: atom_id res chain seq x y z
N MET A 1 -6.46 -1.53 21.84
CA MET A 1 -6.66 -1.00 20.47
C MET A 1 -5.39 -0.95 19.61
N LYS A 2 -4.24 -0.46 20.08
CA LYS A 2 -3.02 -0.30 19.25
C LYS A 2 -2.50 -1.59 18.57
N ARG A 3 -2.74 -2.77 19.16
CA ARG A 3 -2.31 -4.08 18.63
C ARG A 3 -3.17 -4.68 17.51
N ILE A 4 -4.29 -4.04 17.15
CA ILE A 4 -5.17 -4.53 16.07
C ILE A 4 -5.20 -3.55 14.89
N LEU A 5 -4.77 -2.30 15.13
CA LEU A 5 -4.81 -1.25 14.11
C LEU A 5 -3.95 -1.58 12.88
N PHE A 6 -2.74 -2.10 13.06
CA PHE A 6 -1.90 -2.48 11.92
C PHE A 6 -2.52 -3.61 11.10
N PRO A 7 -2.94 -4.77 11.67
CA PRO A 7 -3.64 -5.80 10.90
C PRO A 7 -4.82 -5.29 10.08
N ILE A 8 -5.67 -4.42 10.66
CA ILE A 8 -6.81 -3.84 9.95
C ILE A 8 -6.33 -3.00 8.77
N LEU A 9 -5.38 -2.09 8.99
CA LEU A 9 -4.86 -1.22 7.95
C LEU A 9 -4.10 -2.00 6.87
N ALA A 10 -3.32 -3.01 7.25
CA ALA A 10 -2.50 -3.82 6.35
C ALA A 10 -3.31 -4.83 5.53
N CYS A 11 -4.56 -5.12 5.91
CA CYS A 11 -5.49 -5.90 5.09
C CYS A 11 -6.30 -5.05 4.11
N VAL A 12 -6.18 -3.72 4.14
CA VAL A 12 -6.82 -2.87 3.13
C VAL A 12 -6.21 -3.20 1.76
N PRO A 13 -7.02 -3.47 0.72
CA PRO A 13 -6.55 -3.82 -0.61
C PRO A 13 -6.06 -2.57 -1.37
N ALA A 14 -5.02 -1.93 -0.85
CA ALA A 14 -4.53 -0.64 -1.34
C ALA A 14 -4.09 -0.66 -2.82
N PRO A 15 -3.39 -1.69 -3.34
CA PRO A 15 -3.12 -1.80 -4.77
C PRO A 15 -4.39 -1.76 -5.62
N PHE A 16 -5.42 -2.55 -5.27
CA PHE A 16 -6.70 -2.51 -5.97
C PHE A 16 -7.37 -1.14 -5.88
N LEU A 17 -7.43 -0.54 -4.68
CA LEU A 17 -8.08 0.76 -4.49
C LEU A 17 -7.41 1.86 -5.33
N TYR A 18 -6.08 1.80 -5.49
CA TYR A 18 -5.36 2.73 -6.34
C TYR A 18 -5.87 2.64 -7.79
N PHE A 19 -5.79 1.45 -8.39
CA PHE A 19 -6.19 1.27 -9.79
C PHE A 19 -7.68 1.43 -10.01
N TYR A 20 -8.52 1.01 -9.06
CA TYR A 20 -9.97 1.18 -9.15
C TYR A 20 -10.37 2.66 -9.17
N ILE A 21 -9.75 3.47 -8.31
CA ILE A 21 -10.00 4.93 -8.29
C ILE A 21 -9.38 5.58 -9.51
N GLU A 22 -8.15 5.23 -9.88
CA GLU A 22 -7.48 5.77 -11.06
C GLU A 22 -8.29 5.49 -12.34
N TYR A 23 -8.74 4.25 -12.50
CA TYR A 23 -9.56 3.83 -13.64
C TYR A 23 -10.89 4.58 -13.68
N ALA A 24 -11.56 4.81 -12.55
CA ALA A 24 -12.82 5.57 -12.51
C ALA A 24 -12.69 7.01 -13.06
N PHE A 25 -11.47 7.58 -13.05
CA PHE A 25 -11.18 8.91 -13.58
C PHE A 25 -10.68 8.91 -15.04
N THR A 26 -10.46 7.74 -15.65
CA THR A 26 -10.10 7.65 -17.08
C THR A 26 -11.20 8.27 -17.97
N ALA A 27 -12.47 8.06 -17.60
CA ALA A 27 -13.61 8.63 -18.30
C ALA A 27 -13.74 10.17 -18.18
N SER A 28 -13.10 10.79 -17.17
CA SER A 28 -13.23 12.23 -16.91
C SER A 28 -12.12 13.08 -17.53
N ALA A 29 -11.23 12.50 -18.35
CA ALA A 29 -10.06 13.16 -18.97
C ALA A 29 -9.16 13.93 -17.99
N THR A 30 -9.27 13.63 -16.70
CA THR A 30 -8.63 14.36 -15.61
C THR A 30 -8.01 13.37 -14.66
N TYR A 31 -6.69 13.46 -14.49
CA TYR A 31 -5.97 12.60 -13.56
C TYR A 31 -6.38 12.94 -12.10
N PRO A 32 -6.64 11.94 -11.24
CA PRO A 32 -6.96 12.18 -9.84
C PRO A 32 -5.68 12.61 -9.08
N TRP A 33 -5.37 13.90 -9.12
CA TRP A 33 -4.14 14.49 -8.53
C TRP A 33 -3.93 14.17 -7.04
N PHE A 34 -5.02 13.89 -6.31
CA PHE A 34 -4.98 13.54 -4.88
C PHE A 34 -4.52 12.10 -4.62
N LEU A 35 -4.52 11.23 -5.65
CA LEU A 35 -4.28 9.80 -5.48
C LEU A 35 -2.84 9.53 -5.02
N ILE A 36 -1.84 10.16 -5.66
CA ILE A 36 -0.43 10.01 -5.27
C ILE A 36 -0.19 10.48 -3.82
N PRO A 37 -0.58 11.70 -3.40
CA PRO A 37 -0.49 12.12 -2.01
C PRO A 37 -1.19 11.18 -1.03
N LEU A 38 -2.38 10.68 -1.38
CA LEU A 38 -3.15 9.76 -0.54
C LEU A 38 -2.41 8.41 -0.36
N THR A 39 -1.83 7.88 -1.44
CA THR A 39 -1.03 6.66 -1.40
C THR A 39 0.22 6.82 -0.54
N ILE A 40 0.96 7.93 -0.71
CA ILE A 40 2.13 8.23 0.12
C ILE A 40 1.73 8.33 1.60
N PHE A 41 0.66 9.07 1.90
CA PHE A 41 0.15 9.20 3.26
C PHE A 41 -0.21 7.83 3.86
N TYR A 42 -0.90 6.98 3.10
CA TYR A 42 -1.27 5.64 3.54
C TYR A 42 -0.03 4.76 3.81
N PHE A 43 1.00 4.82 2.96
CA PHE A 43 2.26 4.08 3.17
C PHE A 43 3.00 4.54 4.42
N VAL A 44 3.08 5.86 4.65
CA VAL A 44 3.71 6.42 5.85
C VAL A 44 2.93 6.04 7.11
N LEU A 45 1.60 6.15 7.07
CA LEU A 45 0.73 5.80 8.19
C LEU A 45 0.87 4.32 8.55
N THR A 46 0.75 3.43 7.57
CA THR A 46 0.87 1.98 7.80
C THR A 46 2.28 1.60 8.27
N GLY A 47 3.33 2.18 7.68
CA GLY A 47 4.71 2.01 8.11
C GLY A 47 4.94 2.44 9.56
N TYR A 48 4.41 3.61 9.96
CA TYR A 48 4.50 4.10 11.33
C TYR A 48 3.80 3.19 12.34
N VAL A 49 2.57 2.73 12.02
CA VAL A 49 1.81 1.85 12.92
C VAL A 49 2.46 0.45 13.02
N SER A 50 3.16 0.02 11.96
CA SER A 50 3.85 -1.27 11.91
C SER A 50 5.08 -1.38 12.83
N LYS A 51 5.60 -0.26 13.38
CA LYS A 51 6.88 -0.21 14.12
C LYS A 51 7.00 -1.19 15.29
N ASN A 52 5.86 -1.58 15.90
CA ASN A 52 5.83 -2.48 17.05
C ASN A 52 5.65 -3.96 16.66
N TYR A 53 5.56 -4.27 15.36
CA TYR A 53 5.36 -5.63 14.86
C TYR A 53 6.68 -6.23 14.37
N SER A 54 6.82 -7.55 14.45
CA SER A 54 7.93 -8.24 13.80
C SER A 54 7.88 -8.04 12.28
N ILE A 55 9.04 -8.04 11.61
CA ILE A 55 9.10 -7.92 10.15
C ILE A 55 8.29 -9.05 9.49
N LEU A 56 8.38 -10.27 10.03
CA LEU A 56 7.60 -11.41 9.54
C LEU A 56 6.09 -11.15 9.65
N SER A 57 5.62 -10.61 10.79
CA SER A 57 4.20 -10.28 10.95
C SER A 57 3.77 -9.18 9.97
N LEU A 58 4.60 -8.17 9.73
CA LEU A 58 4.35 -7.13 8.72
C LEU A 58 4.14 -7.73 7.34
N LEU A 59 5.04 -8.62 6.91
CA LEU A 59 4.94 -9.28 5.60
C LEU A 59 3.69 -10.14 5.51
N CYS A 60 3.39 -10.95 6.53
CA CYS A 60 2.19 -11.79 6.56
C CYS A 60 0.89 -10.96 6.46
N TRP A 61 0.79 -9.85 7.18
CA TRP A 61 -0.41 -9.01 7.10
C TRP A 61 -0.55 -8.32 5.74
N ASN A 62 0.55 -7.86 5.14
CA ASN A 62 0.50 -7.26 3.81
C ASN A 62 0.17 -8.29 2.71
N LEU A 63 0.48 -9.57 2.88
CA LEU A 63 -0.03 -10.61 1.96
C LEU A 63 -1.57 -10.64 1.94
N GLY A 64 -2.23 -10.32 3.06
CA GLY A 64 -3.67 -10.13 3.10
C GLY A 64 -4.15 -9.03 2.16
N SER A 65 -3.47 -7.87 2.14
CA SER A 65 -3.75 -6.80 1.17
C SER A 65 -3.63 -7.27 -0.28
N LEU A 66 -2.58 -8.06 -0.61
CA LEU A 66 -2.39 -8.57 -1.96
C LEU A 66 -3.49 -9.54 -2.37
N VAL A 67 -3.83 -10.49 -1.49
CA VAL A 67 -4.92 -11.46 -1.72
C VAL A 67 -6.25 -10.74 -1.92
N PHE A 68 -6.58 -9.79 -1.05
CA PHE A 68 -7.80 -9.00 -1.23
C PHE A 68 -7.74 -8.14 -2.48
N SER A 69 -6.58 -7.58 -2.84
CA SER A 69 -6.45 -6.80 -4.06
C SER A 69 -6.75 -7.63 -5.30
N PHE A 70 -6.24 -8.85 -5.40
CA PHE A 70 -6.60 -9.78 -6.49
C PHE A 70 -8.08 -10.16 -6.47
N LEU A 71 -8.62 -10.45 -5.28
CA LEU A 71 -10.03 -10.80 -5.15
C LEU A 71 -10.94 -9.67 -5.63
N PHE A 72 -10.68 -8.44 -5.18
CA PHE A 72 -11.47 -7.28 -5.57
C PHE A 72 -11.23 -6.91 -7.04
N ALA A 73 -10.00 -7.01 -7.53
CA ALA A 73 -9.68 -6.80 -8.93
C ALA A 73 -10.54 -7.67 -9.85
N HIS A 74 -10.59 -8.98 -9.56
CA HIS A 74 -11.40 -9.94 -10.31
C HIS A 74 -12.89 -9.58 -10.42
N PHE A 75 -13.46 -8.93 -9.40
CA PHE A 75 -14.90 -8.61 -9.38
C PHE A 75 -15.23 -7.18 -9.85
N PHE A 76 -14.30 -6.24 -9.70
CA PHE A 76 -14.61 -4.80 -9.82
C PHE A 76 -13.75 -4.05 -10.83
N LEU A 77 -12.60 -4.59 -11.25
CA LEU A 77 -11.84 -3.98 -12.34
C LEU A 77 -12.43 -4.45 -13.68
N VAL A 78 -12.50 -3.51 -14.61
CA VAL A 78 -12.89 -3.80 -15.99
C VAL A 78 -11.73 -4.52 -16.66
N GLU A 79 -12.03 -5.57 -17.43
CA GLU A 79 -11.05 -6.25 -18.29
C GLU A 79 -10.65 -5.34 -19.47
N ASP A 80 -9.82 -4.34 -19.17
CA ASP A 80 -9.30 -3.35 -20.11
C ASP A 80 -7.80 -3.58 -20.32
N MET A 81 -7.45 -4.36 -21.34
CA MET A 81 -6.05 -4.72 -21.58
C MET A 81 -5.19 -3.52 -21.98
N GLU A 82 -5.75 -2.53 -22.68
CA GLU A 82 -5.01 -1.34 -23.10
C GLU A 82 -4.58 -0.51 -21.89
N TYR A 83 -5.43 -0.42 -20.86
CA TYR A 83 -5.09 0.30 -19.63
C TYR A 83 -3.90 -0.30 -18.88
N TYR A 84 -3.77 -1.62 -18.87
CA TYR A 84 -2.73 -2.33 -18.12
C TYR A 84 -1.49 -2.69 -18.95
N GLU A 85 -1.46 -2.36 -20.24
CA GLU A 85 -0.30 -2.64 -21.09
C GLU A 85 0.94 -1.81 -20.68
N PRO A 86 2.15 -2.35 -20.88
CA PRO A 86 2.46 -3.66 -21.48
C PRO A 86 2.51 -4.82 -20.46
N PHE A 87 2.30 -4.54 -19.16
CA PHE A 87 2.65 -5.48 -18.10
C PHE A 87 1.48 -6.34 -17.59
N GLY A 88 0.25 -5.88 -17.80
CA GLY A 88 -0.97 -6.53 -17.33
C GLY A 88 -1.34 -6.19 -15.88
N GLU A 89 -2.62 -6.36 -15.57
CA GLU A 89 -3.22 -5.99 -14.29
C GLU A 89 -2.51 -6.65 -13.10
N HIS A 90 -2.29 -7.97 -13.18
CA HIS A 90 -1.67 -8.71 -12.09
C HIS A 90 -0.27 -8.20 -11.75
N PHE A 91 0.53 -7.86 -12.77
CA PHE A 91 1.86 -7.31 -12.54
C PHE A 91 1.78 -5.95 -11.86
N MET A 92 0.88 -5.07 -12.31
CA MET A 92 0.68 -3.75 -11.73
C MET A 92 0.25 -3.83 -10.26
N LEU A 93 -0.65 -4.75 -9.92
CA LEU A 93 -1.06 -5.00 -8.53
C LEU A 93 0.11 -5.48 -7.65
N ILE A 94 0.91 -6.44 -8.15
CA ILE A 94 2.08 -6.96 -7.43
C ILE A 94 3.13 -5.87 -7.25
N TYR A 95 3.38 -5.08 -8.29
CA TYR A 95 4.37 -4.00 -8.28
C TYR A 95 3.99 -2.92 -7.26
N THR A 96 2.74 -2.45 -7.28
CA THR A 96 2.24 -1.46 -6.31
C THR A 96 2.26 -2.01 -4.89
N TRP A 97 1.93 -3.29 -4.70
CA TRP A 97 2.06 -3.96 -3.40
C TRP A 97 3.52 -4.01 -2.92
N ALA A 98 4.47 -4.35 -3.80
CA ALA A 98 5.88 -4.39 -3.46
C ALA A 98 6.39 -3.00 -3.05
N LEU A 99 6.01 -1.95 -3.78
CA LEU A 99 6.33 -0.56 -3.42
C LEU A 99 5.76 -0.18 -2.05
N MET A 100 4.52 -0.59 -1.74
CA MET A 100 3.92 -0.38 -0.43
C MET A 100 4.75 -1.04 0.68
N VAL A 101 5.13 -2.30 0.51
CA VAL A 101 5.94 -3.03 1.51
C VAL A 101 7.31 -2.36 1.69
N VAL A 102 7.98 -1.98 0.61
CA VAL A 102 9.27 -1.26 0.65
C VAL A 102 9.13 0.07 1.39
N ALA A 103 8.08 0.85 1.10
CA ALA A 103 7.84 2.12 1.77
C ALA A 103 7.58 1.95 3.27
N GLN A 104 6.80 0.93 3.67
CA GLN A 104 6.56 0.63 5.09
C GLN A 104 7.86 0.25 5.82
N LEU A 105 8.70 -0.58 5.20
CA LEU A 105 10.01 -0.97 5.75
C LEU A 105 10.95 0.24 5.87
N PHE A 106 10.97 1.12 4.88
CA PHE A 106 11.74 2.35 4.91
C PHE A 106 11.31 3.27 6.06
N VAL A 107 10.01 3.54 6.20
CA VAL A 107 9.46 4.35 7.30
C VAL A 107 9.83 3.77 8.65
N ARG A 108 9.72 2.45 8.80
CA ARG A 108 10.11 1.75 10.02
C ARG A 108 11.60 1.93 10.33
N HIS A 109 12.46 1.81 9.31
CA HIS A 109 13.89 2.02 9.45
C HIS A 109 14.22 3.45 9.92
N VAL A 110 13.59 4.46 9.31
CA VAL A 110 13.76 5.87 9.71
C VAL A 110 13.35 6.10 11.17
N ILE A 111 12.22 5.53 11.59
CA ILE A 111 11.75 5.66 12.99
C ILE A 111 12.72 4.98 13.96
N HIS A 112 13.22 3.80 13.60
CA HIS A 112 14.19 3.08 14.41
C HIS A 112 15.49 3.88 14.56
N TYR A 113 16.06 4.35 13.45
CA TYR A 113 17.25 5.19 13.42
C TYR A 113 17.09 6.46 14.27
N TYR A 114 15.95 7.15 14.18
CA TYR A 114 15.67 8.34 14.98
C TYR A 114 15.63 8.02 16.49
N ASN A 115 15.01 6.92 16.88
CA ASN A 115 14.89 6.55 18.29
C ASN A 115 16.22 6.10 18.92
N GLU A 116 17.10 5.47 18.13
CA GLU A 116 18.40 5.01 18.62
C GLU A 116 19.44 6.11 18.65
N ASN A 117 19.49 6.97 17.62
CA ASN A 117 20.60 7.92 17.46
C ASN A 117 20.24 9.34 17.91
N ILE A 118 19.04 9.84 17.63
CA ILE A 118 18.70 11.26 17.85
C ILE A 118 18.00 11.46 19.20
N ARG A 119 17.12 10.53 19.59
CA ARG A 119 16.35 10.68 20.83
C ARG A 119 17.19 10.45 22.09
N GLN A 120 18.21 9.59 22.02
CA GLN A 120 19.07 9.29 23.17
C GLN A 120 20.05 10.43 23.49
N GLU A 121 20.32 11.31 22.51
CA GLU A 121 21.19 12.48 22.67
C GLU A 121 20.49 13.69 23.33
N LYS A 122 19.18 13.60 23.60
CA LYS A 122 18.37 14.63 24.27
C LYS A 122 17.95 14.20 25.66
#